data_AF-A0A941DQ39-F1
#
_entry.id   AF-A0A941DQ39-F1
#
_cell.length_a   1.000
_cell.length_b   1.000
_cell.length_c   1.000
_cell.angle_alpha   90.00
_cell.angle_beta   90.00
_cell.angle_gamma   90.00
#
_symmetry.space_group_name_H-M   'P 1'
#
loop_
_entity.id
_entity.type
_entity.pdbx_description
1 polymer ?
#
loop_
_entity_poly.entity_id
_entity_poly.type
_entity_poly.pdbx_seq_one_letter_code
_entity_poly.pdbx_strand_id
1 'polypeptide(L)'
;MPREQLKQLLGQLQNELDQTRFLDDEARSMLEELHEDIEDVLDAEKQQDDPVYATLRERLVAASARFSAQHPTLDAALREIGTMLGKIGI
;
A
#
# COMPACT_ATOMS: atom_id res chain seq x y z
N MET A 1 15.75 4.50 7.63
CA MET A 1 14.55 5.27 8.03
C MET A 1 13.36 5.22 7.05
N PRO A 2 13.50 5.18 5.70
CA PRO A 2 12.32 5.20 4.83
C PRO A 2 11.49 3.91 4.92
N ARG A 3 12.14 2.76 5.17
CA ARG A 3 11.48 1.46 5.43
C ARG A 3 10.58 1.47 6.67
N GLU A 4 11.07 2.05 7.77
CA GLU A 4 10.32 2.17 9.02
C GLU A 4 9.10 3.08 8.87
N GLN A 5 9.26 4.21 8.18
CA GLN A 5 8.13 5.11 7.88
C GLN A 5 7.07 4.41 7.03
N LEU A 6 7.48 3.60 6.06
CA LEU A 6 6.54 2.84 5.23
C LEU A 6 5.76 1.82 6.05
N LYS A 7 6.42 1.09 6.96
CA LYS A 7 5.74 0.19 7.90
C LYS A 7 4.76 0.94 8.81
N GLN A 8 5.12 2.15 9.26
CA GLN A 8 4.21 2.98 10.05
C GLN A 8 2.97 3.40 9.23
N LEU A 9 3.14 3.80 7.97
CA LEU A 9 2.03 4.16 7.10
C LEU A 9 1.11 2.97 6.81
N LEU A 10 1.69 1.79 6.60
CA LEU A 10 0.91 0.55 6.41
C LEU A 10 0.08 0.22 7.65
N GLY A 11 0.66 0.35 8.84
CA GLY A 11 -0.07 0.16 10.09
C GLY A 11 -1.19 1.19 10.28
N GLN A 12 -0.96 2.44 9.89
CA GLN A 12 -2.00 3.48 9.90
C GLN A 12 -3.13 3.17 8.94
N LEU A 13 -2.80 2.80 7.70
CA LEU A 13 -3.77 2.39 6.69
C LEU A 13 -4.63 1.25 7.22
N GLN A 14 -4.01 0.18 7.73
CA GLN A 14 -4.73 -0.99 8.24
C GLN A 14 -5.65 -0.65 9.43
N ASN A 15 -5.21 0.27 10.30
CA ASN A 15 -6.03 0.75 11.40
C ASN A 15 -7.21 1.60 10.90
N GLU A 16 -7.01 2.45 9.89
CA GLU A 16 -8.10 3.18 9.23
C GLU A 16 -9.10 2.23 8.56
N LEU A 17 -8.65 1.12 7.98
CA LEU A 17 -9.53 0.10 7.42
C LEU A 17 -10.37 -0.58 8.49
N ASP A 18 -9.78 -0.92 9.63
CA ASP A 18 -10.50 -1.55 10.73
C ASP A 18 -11.54 -0.60 11.37
N GLN A 19 -11.22 0.70 11.42
CA GLN A 19 -12.16 1.76 11.82
C GLN A 19 -13.26 2.00 10.76
N THR A 20 -12.98 1.72 9.49
CA THR A 20 -13.91 1.94 8.38
C THR A 20 -14.92 0.79 8.30
N ARG A 21 -16.03 0.95 9.02
CA ARG A 21 -17.15 -0.03 9.08
C ARG A 21 -17.84 -0.31 7.74
N PHE A 22 -17.57 0.47 6.70
CA PHE A 22 -18.23 0.41 5.39
C PHE A 22 -17.27 0.01 4.25
N LEU A 23 -16.18 -0.70 4.57
CA LEU A 23 -15.32 -1.26 3.55
C LEU A 23 -15.90 -2.60 3.07
N ASP A 24 -16.08 -2.77 1.76
CA ASP A 24 -16.48 -4.06 1.18
C ASP A 24 -15.40 -5.13 1.44
N ASP A 25 -15.79 -6.39 1.63
CA ASP A 25 -14.85 -7.51 1.83
C ASP A 25 -13.81 -7.62 0.72
N GLU A 26 -14.19 -7.33 -0.54
CA GLU A 26 -13.26 -7.32 -1.67
C GLU A 26 -12.19 -6.24 -1.53
N ALA A 27 -12.58 -5.05 -1.08
CA ALA A 27 -11.66 -3.94 -0.84
C ALA A 27 -10.72 -4.24 0.34
N ARG A 28 -11.22 -4.94 1.37
CA ARG A 28 -10.42 -5.40 2.51
C ARG A 28 -9.36 -6.40 2.06
N SER A 29 -9.79 -7.46 1.37
CA SER A 29 -8.90 -8.52 0.89
C SER A 29 -7.81 -7.97 -0.03
N MET A 30 -8.16 -7.04 -0.92
CA MET A 30 -7.20 -6.43 -1.83
C MET A 30 -6.13 -5.60 -1.10
N LEU A 31 -6.50 -4.95 0.01
CA LEU A 31 -5.56 -4.18 0.84
C LEU A 31 -4.71 -5.07 1.73
N GLU A 32 -5.24 -6.19 2.21
CA GLU A 32 -4.46 -7.21 2.92
C GLU A 32 -3.41 -7.84 2.00
N GLU A 33 -3.79 -8.22 0.77
CA GLU A 33 -2.83 -8.71 -0.22
C GLU A 33 -1.74 -7.68 -0.51
N LEU A 34 -2.12 -6.41 -0.68
CA LEU A 34 -1.19 -5.32 -0.89
C LEU A 34 -0.21 -5.15 0.28
N HIS A 35 -0.70 -5.29 1.51
CA HIS A 35 0.12 -5.19 2.70
C HIS A 35 1.17 -6.30 2.73
N GLU A 36 0.76 -7.54 2.46
CA GLU A 36 1.66 -8.70 2.39
C GLU A 36 2.69 -8.55 1.26
N ASP A 37 2.27 -8.13 0.06
CA ASP A 37 3.17 -7.88 -1.08
C ASP A 37 4.21 -6.79 -0.73
N ILE A 38 3.82 -5.72 -0.05
CA ILE A 38 4.75 -4.67 0.38
C ILE A 38 5.71 -5.19 1.44
N GLU A 39 5.22 -5.93 2.44
CA GLU A 39 6.08 -6.54 3.45
C GLU A 39 7.10 -7.51 2.85
N ASP A 40 6.70 -8.33 1.88
CA ASP A 40 7.61 -9.24 1.16
C ASP A 40 8.71 -8.48 0.40
N VAL A 41 8.35 -7.42 -0.33
CA VAL A 41 9.32 -6.55 -1.02
C VAL A 41 10.24 -5.84 -0.02
N LEU A 42 9.72 -5.46 1.15
CA LEU A 42 10.48 -4.88 2.25
C LEU A 42 11.25 -5.90 3.08
N ASP A 43 11.05 -7.20 2.93
CA ASP A 43 11.87 -8.19 3.61
C ASP A 43 12.97 -8.67 2.66
N ALA A 44 12.58 -9.01 1.43
CA ALA A 44 13.44 -9.62 0.42
C ALA A 44 14.49 -8.67 -0.20
N GLU A 45 14.61 -7.41 0.27
CA GLU A 45 15.48 -6.37 -0.31
C GLU A 45 15.39 -6.30 -1.85
N LYS A 46 14.20 -6.59 -2.39
CA LYS A 46 13.97 -6.65 -3.84
C LYS A 46 14.24 -5.27 -4.44
N GLN A 47 15.05 -5.26 -5.49
CA GLN A 47 15.39 -4.04 -6.21
C GLN A 47 14.22 -3.57 -7.08
N GLN A 48 14.18 -2.28 -7.39
CA GLN A 48 13.14 -1.68 -8.24
C GLN A 48 12.97 -2.39 -9.59
N ASP A 49 14.03 -2.97 -10.14
CA ASP A 49 14.02 -3.68 -11.42
C ASP A 49 13.30 -5.04 -11.35
N ASP A 50 12.97 -5.49 -10.14
CA ASP A 50 12.22 -6.73 -9.96
C ASP A 50 10.78 -6.54 -10.49
N PRO A 51 10.28 -7.45 -11.35
CA PRO A 51 8.92 -7.37 -11.89
C PRO A 51 7.84 -7.38 -10.80
N VAL A 52 8.15 -7.90 -9.60
CA VAL A 52 7.27 -7.82 -8.43
C VAL A 52 7.03 -6.35 -8.03
N TYR A 53 8.06 -5.51 -8.11
CA TYR A 53 7.98 -4.09 -7.74
C TYR A 53 7.05 -3.30 -8.67
N ALA A 54 7.16 -3.53 -9.98
CA ALA A 54 6.28 -2.91 -10.97
C ALA A 54 4.82 -3.32 -10.75
N THR A 55 4.60 -4.62 -10.56
CA THR A 55 3.27 -5.18 -10.30
C THR A 55 2.65 -4.60 -9.03
N LEU A 56 3.43 -4.47 -7.96
CA LEU A 56 3.00 -3.88 -6.69
C LEU A 56 2.62 -2.41 -6.83
N ARG A 57 3.40 -1.64 -7.59
CA ARG A 57 3.08 -0.23 -7.87
C ARG A 57 1.78 -0.09 -8.66
N GLU A 58 1.55 -0.95 -9.65
CA GLU A 58 0.28 -0.96 -10.41
C GLU A 58 -0.92 -1.29 -9.52
N ARG A 59 -0.78 -2.30 -8.62
CA ARG A 59 -1.80 -2.65 -7.64
C ARG A 59 -2.12 -1.51 -6.69
N LEU A 60 -1.09 -0.81 -6.17
CA LEU A 60 -1.24 0.39 -5.34
C LEU A 60 -2.03 1.50 -6.04
N VAL A 61 -1.73 1.76 -7.31
CA VAL A 61 -2.43 2.78 -8.09
C VAL A 61 -3.89 2.37 -8.34
N ALA A 62 -4.15 1.11 -8.65
CA ALA A 62 -5.51 0.59 -8.82
C ALA A 62 -6.32 0.68 -7.52
N ALA A 63 -5.71 0.35 -6.38
CA ALA A 63 -6.32 0.51 -5.06
C ALA A 63 -6.67 1.97 -4.78
N SER A 64 -5.69 2.88 -4.92
CA SER A 64 -5.88 4.32 -4.74
C SER A 64 -7.02 4.85 -5.61
N ALA A 65 -7.07 4.47 -6.89
CA ALA A 65 -8.15 4.88 -7.79
C ALA A 65 -9.55 4.40 -7.31
N ARG A 66 -9.64 3.17 -6.78
CA ARG A 66 -10.89 2.62 -6.23
C ARG A 66 -11.34 3.36 -4.98
N PHE A 67 -10.41 3.68 -4.09
CA PHE A 67 -10.70 4.39 -2.84
C PHE A 67 -10.88 5.90 -3.02
N SER A 68 -10.34 6.51 -4.07
CA SER A 68 -10.43 7.95 -4.34
C SER A 68 -11.88 8.49 -4.32
N ALA A 69 -12.85 7.70 -4.79
CA ALA A 69 -14.26 8.10 -4.81
C ALA A 69 -14.99 7.91 -3.47
N GLN A 70 -14.62 6.90 -2.68
CA GLN A 70 -15.38 6.47 -1.49
C GLN A 70 -14.67 6.80 -0.17
N HIS A 71 -13.34 6.78 -0.18
CA HIS A 71 -12.46 6.91 0.97
C HIS A 71 -11.20 7.73 0.61
N PRO A 72 -11.31 9.07 0.55
CA PRO A 72 -10.19 9.94 0.18
C PRO A 72 -9.01 9.87 1.16
N THR A 73 -9.22 9.47 2.41
CA THR A 73 -8.14 9.24 3.39
C THR A 73 -7.30 8.02 2.99
N LEU A 74 -7.94 6.91 2.61
CA LEU A 74 -7.26 5.70 2.13
C LEU A 74 -6.51 5.96 0.82
N ASP A 75 -7.09 6.75 -0.10
CA ASP A 75 -6.40 7.17 -1.33
C ASP A 75 -5.10 7.93 -1.02
N ALA A 76 -5.14 8.90 -0.10
CA ALA A 76 -3.97 9.67 0.29
C ALA A 76 -2.88 8.76 0.89
N ALA A 77 -3.26 7.86 1.78
CA ALA A 77 -2.34 6.90 2.40
C ALA A 77 -1.69 5.96 1.37
N LEU A 78 -2.47 5.42 0.43
CA LEU A 78 -1.96 4.53 -0.63
C LEU A 78 -0.99 5.24 -1.58
N ARG A 79 -1.28 6.49 -1.95
CA ARG A 79 -0.36 7.32 -2.76
C ARG A 79 0.94 7.59 -2.01
N GLU A 80 0.86 7.88 -0.72
CA GLU A 80 2.03 8.14 0.11
C GLU A 80 2.90 6.89 0.23
N ILE A 81 2.29 5.72 0.47
CA ILE A 81 2.93 4.40 0.43
C ILE A 81 3.65 4.18 -0.89
N GLY A 82 2.99 4.37 -2.03
CA GLY A 82 3.61 4.19 -3.36
C GLY A 82 4.75 5.17 -3.64
N THR A 83 4.64 6.41 -3.13
CA THR A 83 5.72 7.39 -3.21
C THR A 83 6.92 6.98 -2.35
N MET A 84 6.66 6.43 -1.16
CA MET A 84 7.68 6.04 -0.20
C MET A 84 8.39 4.75 -0.62
N LEU A 85 7.66 3.78 -1.17
CA LEU A 85 8.23 2.67 -1.94
C LEU A 85 9.15 3.23 -3.02
N GLY A 86 8.66 4.13 -3.87
CA GLY A 86 9.48 4.79 -4.89
C GLY A 86 10.79 5.36 -4.33
N LYS A 87 10.79 5.88 -3.09
CA LYS A 87 11.97 6.41 -2.37
C LYS A 87 12.92 5.35 -1.79
N ILE A 88 12.42 4.18 -1.43
CA ILE A 88 13.24 3.08 -0.86
C ILE A 88 14.03 2.37 -1.96
N GLY A 89 13.50 2.32 -3.18
CA GLY A 89 14.14 1.71 -4.35
C GLY A 89 15.06 2.65 -5.16
N ILE A 90 15.36 3.86 -4.67
CA ILE A 90 16.29 4.83 -5.31
C ILE A 90 17.70 4.66 -4.76
#